data_AF-A0A142C1A3-F1
#
_entry.id   AF-A0A142C1A3-F1
#
_cell.length_a   1.000
_cell.length_b   1.000
_cell.length_c   1.000
_cell.angle_alpha   90.00
_cell.angle_beta   90.00
_cell.angle_gamma   90.00
#
_symmetry.space_group_name_H-M   'P 1'
#
loop_
_entity.id
_entity.type
_entity.pdbx_description
1 polymer ?
#
loop_
_entity_poly.entity_id
_entity_poly.type
_entity_poly.pdbx_seq_one_letter_code
_entity_poly.pdbx_strand_id
1 'polypeptide(L)'
;MQRGVVLLGVVAFLALWPQAAAEVYDLGDPNVWSVVDHTQRLMHTCAQANSYTQNKWSKYNVAAFKEKSLFHSMYSDLVPCMDYFLQTRH
;
A
#
# COMPACT_ATOMS: atom_id res chain seq x y z
N MET A 1 1.80 -20.24 13.63
CA MET A 1 0.86 -19.81 12.56
C MET A 1 0.05 -18.57 13.01
N GLN A 2 0.72 -17.44 13.30
CA GLN A 2 0.04 -16.23 13.82
C GLN A 2 0.38 -14.97 13.02
N ARG A 3 1.31 -15.07 12.06
CA ARG A 3 1.76 -13.95 11.21
C ARG A 3 0.91 -13.75 9.95
N GLY A 4 0.16 -14.76 9.49
CA GLY A 4 -0.66 -14.67 8.28
C GLY A 4 -1.98 -13.89 8.44
N VAL A 5 -2.58 -13.92 9.63
CA VAL A 5 -3.88 -13.27 9.89
C VAL A 5 -3.75 -11.74 9.97
N VAL A 6 -2.60 -11.25 10.46
CA VAL A 6 -2.33 -9.80 10.56
C VAL A 6 -2.17 -9.19 9.16
N LEU A 7 -1.55 -9.89 8.22
CA LEU A 7 -1.42 -9.46 6.83
C LEU A 7 -2.78 -9.39 6.12
N LEU A 8 -3.65 -10.39 6.33
CA LEU A 8 -5.00 -10.39 5.75
C LEU A 8 -5.87 -9.24 6.28
N GLY A 9 -5.76 -8.90 7.56
CA GLY A 9 -6.47 -7.76 8.15
C GLY A 9 -6.05 -6.42 7.54
N VAL A 10 -4.75 -6.22 7.33
CA VAL A 10 -4.21 -5.00 6.70
C VAL A 10 -4.60 -4.93 5.22
N VAL A 11 -4.55 -6.04 4.48
CA VAL A 11 -4.96 -6.09 3.06
C VAL A 11 -6.46 -5.81 2.92
N ALA A 12 -7.31 -6.40 3.77
CA ALA A 12 -8.74 -6.14 3.74
C ALA A 12 -9.05 -4.66 4.03
N PHE A 13 -8.36 -4.06 5.00
CA PHE A 13 -8.53 -2.66 5.34
C PHE A 13 -8.06 -1.73 4.21
N LEU A 14 -6.94 -2.03 3.56
CA LEU A 14 -6.42 -1.28 2.41
C LEU A 14 -7.25 -1.49 1.13
N ALA A 15 -7.88 -2.64 0.94
CA ALA A 15 -8.72 -2.94 -0.22
C ALA A 15 -10.13 -2.33 -0.11
N LEU A 16 -10.68 -2.26 1.10
CA LEU A 16 -12.02 -1.72 1.37
C LEU A 16 -12.02 -0.19 1.49
N TRP A 17 -10.89 0.43 1.87
CA TRP A 17 -10.81 1.87 2.02
C TRP A 17 -11.04 2.68 0.74
N PRO A 18 -10.51 2.31 -0.44
CA PRO A 18 -10.78 2.99 -1.70
C PRO A 18 -12.26 3.04 -2.06
N GLN A 19 -13.04 2.04 -1.63
CA GLN A 19 -14.49 1.95 -1.89
C GLN A 19 -15.32 2.71 -0.83
N ALA A 20 -14.95 2.63 0.45
CA ALA A 20 -15.67 3.29 1.54
C ALA A 20 -15.31 4.79 1.71
N ALA A 21 -14.07 5.18 1.44
CA ALA A 21 -13.60 6.58 1.51
C ALA A 21 -13.64 7.28 0.13
N ALA A 22 -14.35 6.71 -0.84
CA ALA A 22 -14.48 7.29 -2.18
C ALA A 22 -15.07 8.71 -2.17
N GLU A 23 -15.89 9.06 -1.16
CA GLU A 23 -16.53 10.37 -1.04
C GLU A 23 -15.59 11.50 -0.59
N VAL A 24 -14.52 11.24 0.18
CA VAL A 24 -13.64 12.32 0.69
C VAL A 24 -12.18 11.85 0.75
N TYR A 25 -11.55 11.70 -0.42
CA TYR A 25 -10.09 11.56 -0.47
C TYR A 25 -9.46 12.92 -0.15
N ASP A 26 -9.17 13.16 1.12
CA ASP A 26 -8.51 14.37 1.60
C ASP A 26 -7.26 14.01 2.41
N LEU A 27 -6.06 14.34 1.89
CA LEU A 27 -4.81 14.15 2.63
C LEU A 27 -4.70 15.05 3.88
N GLY A 28 -5.60 16.02 4.06
CA GLY A 28 -5.80 16.77 5.30
C GLY A 28 -6.48 15.95 6.41
N ASP A 29 -7.19 14.86 6.06
CA ASP A 29 -7.72 13.91 7.03
C ASP A 29 -6.56 13.02 7.56
N PRO A 30 -6.30 13.01 8.88
CA PRO A 30 -5.25 12.18 9.48
C PRO A 30 -5.38 10.70 9.16
N ASN A 31 -6.60 10.19 8.97
CA ASN A 31 -6.84 8.81 8.62
C ASN A 31 -6.37 8.51 7.21
N VAL A 32 -6.75 9.34 6.23
CA VAL A 32 -6.33 9.20 4.83
C VAL A 32 -4.80 9.31 4.74
N TRP A 33 -4.21 10.29 5.41
CA TRP A 33 -2.75 10.43 5.48
C TRP A 33 -2.08 9.16 6.02
N SER A 34 -2.61 8.59 7.10
CA SER A 34 -2.12 7.36 7.70
C SER A 34 -2.24 6.16 6.74
N VAL A 35 -3.33 6.06 5.96
CA VAL A 35 -3.47 5.00 4.94
C VAL A 35 -2.36 5.09 3.91
N VAL A 36 -2.13 6.29 3.39
CA VAL A 36 -1.13 6.52 2.36
C VAL A 36 0.27 6.19 2.90
N ASP A 37 0.64 6.68 4.09
CA ASP A 37 1.93 6.38 4.72
C ASP A 37 2.10 4.87 4.94
N HIS A 38 1.11 4.19 5.51
CA HIS A 38 1.17 2.74 5.72
C HIS A 38 1.28 1.96 4.41
N THR A 39 0.53 2.35 3.39
CA THR A 39 0.58 1.70 2.07
C THR A 39 1.96 1.88 1.44
N GLN A 40 2.55 3.08 1.54
CA GLN A 40 3.89 3.35 1.03
C GLN A 40 4.96 2.51 1.75
N ARG A 41 4.88 2.41 3.08
CA ARG A 41 5.78 1.56 3.88
C ARG A 41 5.63 0.08 3.52
N LEU A 42 4.40 -0.38 3.30
CA LEU A 42 4.13 -1.75 2.90
C LEU A 42 4.71 -2.05 1.51
N MET A 43 4.54 -1.13 0.55
CA MET A 43 5.16 -1.24 -0.77
C MET A 43 6.69 -1.27 -0.68
N HIS A 44 7.29 -0.45 0.19
CA HIS A 44 8.73 -0.47 0.42
C HIS A 44 9.22 -1.79 1.00
N THR A 45 8.53 -2.30 2.02
CA THR A 45 8.86 -3.58 2.64
C THR A 45 8.73 -4.72 1.63
N CYS A 46 7.66 -4.72 0.83
CA CYS A 46 7.44 -5.73 -0.20
C CYS A 46 8.55 -5.71 -1.26
N ALA A 47 8.90 -4.52 -1.75
CA ALA A 47 9.98 -4.37 -2.73
C ALA A 47 11.32 -4.88 -2.19
N GLN A 48 11.66 -4.58 -0.92
CA GLN A 48 12.86 -5.11 -0.29
C GLN A 48 12.82 -6.65 -0.18
N ALA A 49 11.69 -7.21 0.24
CA ALA A 49 11.52 -8.64 0.40
C ALA A 49 11.67 -9.42 -0.92
N ASN A 50 11.33 -8.78 -2.03
CA ASN A 50 11.43 -9.32 -3.39
C ASN A 50 12.68 -8.85 -4.16
N SER A 51 13.60 -8.13 -3.52
CA SER A 51 14.82 -7.57 -4.15
C SER A 51 14.54 -6.67 -5.36
N TYR A 52 13.40 -5.98 -5.38
CA TYR A 52 13.06 -5.03 -6.44
C TYR A 52 13.88 -3.75 -6.26
N THR A 53 14.91 -3.58 -7.09
CA THR A 53 15.82 -2.42 -7.06
C THR A 53 15.15 -1.11 -7.46
N GLN A 54 13.99 -1.16 -8.12
CA GLN A 54 13.29 0.00 -8.67
C GLN A 54 12.01 0.40 -7.91
N ASN A 55 12.03 0.39 -6.58
CA ASN A 55 10.91 0.94 -5.83
C ASN A 55 10.84 2.47 -5.86
N LYS A 56 10.23 3.03 -6.90
CA LYS A 56 9.96 4.47 -7.03
C LYS A 56 9.05 5.00 -5.93
N TRP A 57 8.15 4.18 -5.39
CA TRP A 57 7.12 4.59 -4.44
C TRP A 57 7.69 5.15 -3.15
N SER A 58 8.80 4.59 -2.66
CA SER A 58 9.49 5.06 -1.46
C SER A 58 10.20 6.41 -1.60
N LYS A 59 10.36 6.93 -2.82
CA LYS A 59 10.99 8.24 -3.08
C LYS A 59 10.00 9.39 -3.06
N TYR A 60 8.70 9.12 -3.19
CA TYR A 60 7.68 10.14 -3.14
C TYR A 60 7.46 10.61 -1.69
N ASN A 61 7.23 11.90 -1.50
CA ASN A 61 6.70 12.40 -0.23
C ASN A 61 5.24 11.93 -0.10
N VAL A 62 4.77 11.63 1.12
CA VAL A 62 3.36 11.28 1.37
C VAL A 62 2.39 12.34 0.79
N ALA A 63 2.78 13.62 0.81
CA ALA A 63 2.01 14.71 0.21
C ALA A 63 1.86 14.61 -1.33
N ALA A 64 2.76 13.91 -2.03
CA ALA A 64 2.67 13.70 -3.47
C ALA A 64 1.45 12.84 -3.84
N PHE A 65 0.96 12.01 -2.92
CA PHE A 65 -0.25 11.23 -3.11
C PHE A 65 -1.53 12.06 -2.98
N LYS A 66 -1.47 13.40 -2.87
CA LYS A 66 -2.67 14.24 -2.96
C LYS A 66 -3.43 13.98 -4.26
N GLU A 67 -2.69 13.59 -5.29
CA GLU A 67 -3.25 13.01 -6.50
C GLU A 67 -3.72 11.57 -6.22
N LYS A 68 -5.04 11.36 -6.14
CA LYS A 68 -5.64 10.04 -5.89
C LYS A 68 -5.19 8.97 -6.91
N SER A 69 -4.96 9.37 -8.17
CA SER A 69 -4.43 8.52 -9.24
C SER A 69 -3.05 7.93 -8.89
N LEU A 70 -2.19 8.72 -8.23
CA LEU A 70 -0.86 8.28 -7.82
C LEU A 70 -0.97 7.25 -6.69
N PHE A 71 -1.88 7.47 -5.73
CA PHE A 71 -2.16 6.50 -4.67
C PHE A 71 -2.71 5.19 -5.23
N HIS A 72 -3.69 5.26 -6.15
CA HIS A 72 -4.20 4.08 -6.83
C HIS A 72 -3.13 3.33 -7.62
N SER A 73 -2.21 4.06 -8.27
CA SER A 73 -1.10 3.43 -9.00
C SER A 73 -0.15 2.69 -8.06
N MET A 74 0.19 3.27 -6.91
CA MET A 74 0.98 2.58 -5.88
C MET A 74 0.27 1.34 -5.35
N TYR A 75 -1.03 1.45 -5.08
CA TYR A 75 -1.84 0.33 -4.61
C TYR A 75 -1.91 -0.79 -5.66
N SER A 76 -2.07 -0.43 -6.94
CA SER A 76 -2.09 -1.38 -8.05
C SER A 76 -0.75 -2.11 -8.22
N ASP A 77 0.38 -1.47 -7.91
CA ASP A 77 1.71 -2.10 -7.93
C ASP A 77 1.99 -2.94 -6.67
N LEU A 78 1.35 -2.60 -5.54
CA LEU A 78 1.51 -3.31 -4.28
C LEU A 78 0.93 -4.73 -4.34
N VAL A 79 -0.26 -4.89 -4.93
CA VAL A 79 -0.92 -6.20 -5.07
C VAL A 79 -0.01 -7.25 -5.74
N PRO A 80 0.52 -7.04 -6.96
CA PRO A 80 1.38 -8.02 -7.61
C PRO A 80 2.71 -8.23 -6.86
N CYS A 81 3.22 -7.20 -6.17
CA CYS A 81 4.39 -7.36 -5.31
C CYS A 81 4.11 -8.36 -4.17
N MET A 82 2.96 -8.21 -3.49
CA MET A 82 2.55 -9.10 -2.42
C MET A 82 2.29 -10.51 -2.93
N ASP A 83 1.62 -10.65 -4.07
CA ASP A 83 1.37 -11.94 -4.70
C ASP A 83 2.67 -12.65 -5.05
N TYR A 84 3.65 -11.95 -5.65
CA TYR A 84 4.95 -12.53 -5.96
C TYR A 84 5.70 -12.99 -4.69
N PHE A 85 5.64 -12.19 -3.62
CA PHE A 85 6.24 -12.56 -2.33
C PHE A 85 5.61 -13.85 -1.78
N LEU A 86 4.28 -13.97 -1.82
CA LEU A 86 3.56 -15.14 -1.35
C LEU A 86 3.87 -16.37 -2.22
N GLN A 87 3.83 -16.23 -3.55
CA GLN A 87 4.12 -17.34 -4.46
C GLN A 87 5.54 -17.90 -4.33
N THR A 88 6.54 -17.03 -4.10
CA THR A 88 7.95 -17.44 -4.04
C THR A 88 8.32 -18.10 -2.70
N ARG A 89 7.49 -17.92 -1.66
CA ARG A 89 7.77 -18.40 -0.29
C ARG A 89 6.84 -19.54 0.17
N HIS A 90 5.92 -19.96 -0.68
CA HIS A 90 5.13 -21.18 -0.56
C HIS A 90 5.77 -22.32 -1.36
#